data_AF-A0A1I4VA64-F1
#
_entry.id   AF-A0A1I4VA64-F1
#
_cell.length_a   1.000
_cell.length_b   1.000
_cell.length_c   1.000
_cell.angle_alpha   90.00
_cell.angle_beta   90.00
_cell.angle_gamma   90.00
#
_symmetry.space_group_name_H-M   'P 1'
#
loop_
_entity.id
_entity.type
_entity.pdbx_description
1 polymer ?
#
loop_
_entity_poly.entity_id
_entity_poly.type
_entity_poly.pdbx_seq_one_letter_code
_entity_poly.pdbx_strand_id
1 'polypeptide(L)'
;MPRPWKHPKTGVYYLRRRVPAELVEAVGKSEEKVSLGTKDPTEAKARHFAEIYKLEERWANLRKGQQPLTGKQVQALAGDIYRAKVAEHADDPGSPETWRRLAAADRRLQDLKSRTSGKPSALRMATGWSEAEAVIRARHGEAVDAFLANKSA
;
A
#
# COMPACT_ATOMS: atom_id res chain seq x y z
N MET A 1 -19.85 6.45 -25.43
CA MET A 1 -19.33 6.74 -24.06
C MET A 1 -20.02 5.82 -23.07
N PRO A 2 -19.28 5.12 -22.19
CA PRO A 2 -19.90 4.33 -21.12
C PRO A 2 -20.78 5.24 -20.26
N ARG A 3 -22.02 4.81 -20.01
CA ARG A 3 -23.02 5.59 -19.28
C ARG A 3 -23.10 5.07 -17.83
N PRO A 4 -23.23 5.96 -16.82
CA PRO A 4 -23.46 5.55 -15.44
C PRO A 4 -24.71 4.66 -15.34
N TRP A 5 -24.57 3.49 -14.71
CA TRP A 5 -25.69 2.57 -14.51
C TRP A 5 -26.46 2.96 -13.24
N LYS A 6 -27.77 3.20 -13.36
CA LYS A 6 -28.62 3.54 -12.21
C LYS A 6 -29.08 2.26 -11.50
N HIS A 7 -28.85 2.17 -10.20
CA HIS A 7 -29.29 1.01 -9.42
C HIS A 7 -30.81 1.02 -9.23
N PRO A 8 -31.53 -0.08 -9.54
CA PRO A 8 -32.99 -0.10 -9.58
C PRO A 8 -33.64 0.14 -8.22
N LYS A 9 -33.03 -0.36 -7.13
CA LYS A 9 -33.57 -0.20 -5.76
C LYS A 9 -33.19 1.12 -5.06
N THR A 10 -31.98 1.64 -5.30
CA THR A 10 -31.43 2.76 -4.51
C THR A 10 -31.39 4.07 -5.30
N GLY A 11 -31.52 4.01 -6.63
CA GLY A 11 -31.43 5.15 -7.53
C GLY A 11 -30.02 5.74 -7.65
N VAL A 12 -29.03 5.20 -6.91
CA VAL A 12 -27.63 5.63 -6.95
C VAL A 12 -26.98 5.16 -8.24
N TYR A 13 -26.17 6.02 -8.85
CA TYR A 13 -25.41 5.68 -10.04
C TYR A 13 -24.13 4.93 -9.71
N TYR A 14 -23.77 3.99 -10.58
CA TYR A 14 -22.55 3.19 -10.48
C TYR A 14 -21.79 3.23 -11.81
N LEU A 15 -20.47 3.15 -11.72
CA LEU A 15 -19.61 2.69 -12.80
C LEU A 15 -19.65 1.16 -12.82
N ARG A 16 -19.88 0.57 -14.00
CA ARG A 16 -19.80 -0.87 -14.23
C ARG A 16 -18.89 -1.12 -15.42
N ARG A 17 -17.83 -1.88 -15.23
CA ARG A 17 -16.89 -2.18 -16.30
C ARG A 17 -16.32 -3.58 -16.16
N ARG A 18 -16.29 -4.29 -17.27
CA ARG A 18 -15.65 -5.60 -17.37
C ARG A 18 -14.13 -5.43 -17.21
N VAL A 19 -13.54 -6.24 -16.35
CA VAL A 19 -12.08 -6.31 -16.17
C VAL A 19 -11.47 -6.96 -17.42
N PRO A 20 -10.38 -6.41 -18.00
CA PRO A 20 -9.67 -7.04 -19.11
C PRO A 20 -9.25 -8.47 -18.76
N ALA A 21 -9.37 -9.42 -19.70
CA ALA A 21 -9.14 -10.85 -19.43
C ALA A 21 -7.76 -11.13 -18.81
N GLU A 22 -6.74 -10.41 -19.26
CA GLU A 22 -5.36 -10.46 -18.74
C GLU A 22 -5.23 -10.03 -17.27
N LEU A 23 -6.17 -9.22 -16.77
CA LEU A 23 -6.16 -8.67 -15.42
C LEU A 23 -7.13 -9.38 -14.47
N VAL A 24 -7.93 -10.34 -14.94
CA VAL A 24 -8.94 -11.02 -14.11
C VAL A 24 -8.30 -11.76 -12.94
N GLU A 25 -7.15 -12.41 -13.17
CA GLU A 25 -6.42 -13.11 -12.10
C GLU A 25 -5.86 -12.12 -11.07
N ALA A 26 -5.24 -11.03 -11.52
CA ALA A 26 -4.66 -10.01 -10.64
C ALA A 26 -5.71 -9.22 -9.84
N VAL A 27 -6.87 -8.94 -10.43
CA VAL A 27 -7.98 -8.21 -9.80
C VAL A 27 -8.88 -9.15 -8.98
N GLY A 28 -8.86 -10.45 -9.27
CA GLY A 28 -9.68 -11.47 -8.60
C GLY A 28 -11.17 -11.42 -8.94
N LYS A 29 -11.58 -10.60 -9.93
CA LYS A 29 -12.98 -10.37 -10.33
C LYS A 29 -13.08 -10.12 -11.83
N SER A 30 -14.22 -10.46 -12.43
CA SER A 30 -14.49 -10.28 -13.86
C SER A 30 -15.19 -8.95 -14.21
N GLU A 31 -15.83 -8.30 -13.24
CA GLU A 31 -16.47 -6.98 -13.39
C GLU A 31 -16.17 -6.12 -12.15
N GLU A 32 -15.75 -4.87 -12.38
CA GLU A 32 -15.65 -3.85 -11.34
C GLU A 32 -16.91 -2.98 -11.33
N LYS A 33 -17.52 -2.88 -10.14
CA LYS A 33 -18.68 -2.05 -9.87
C LYS A 33 -18.34 -1.06 -8.77
N VAL A 34 -18.26 0.22 -9.14
CA VAL A 34 -17.94 1.31 -8.21
C VAL A 34 -19.16 2.22 -8.05
N SER A 35 -19.55 2.49 -6.80
CA SER A 35 -20.63 3.44 -6.51
C SER A 35 -20.15 4.86 -6.77
N LEU A 36 -20.90 5.64 -7.54
CA LEU A 36 -20.61 7.07 -7.73
C LEU A 36 -21.18 7.93 -6.59
N GLY A 37 -21.95 7.33 -5.68
CA GLY A 37 -22.47 7.99 -4.48
C GLY A 37 -23.42 9.15 -4.74
N THR A 38 -24.02 9.24 -5.92
CA THR A 38 -24.98 10.29 -6.29
C THR A 38 -26.18 9.72 -7.03
N LYS A 39 -27.33 10.39 -6.89
CA LYS A 39 -28.58 10.13 -7.63
C LYS A 39 -28.82 11.17 -8.73
N ASP A 40 -28.00 12.22 -8.79
CA ASP A 40 -28.08 13.26 -9.82
C ASP A 40 -27.36 12.78 -11.10
N PRO A 41 -28.01 12.83 -12.27
CA PRO A 41 -27.43 12.33 -13.52
C PRO A 41 -26.24 13.17 -14.03
N THR A 42 -26.22 14.48 -13.77
CA THR A 42 -25.16 15.38 -14.23
C THR A 42 -23.90 15.16 -13.39
N GLU A 43 -24.06 15.12 -12.07
CA GLU A 43 -23.00 14.81 -11.13
C GLU A 43 -22.49 13.38 -11.32
N ALA A 44 -23.38 12.42 -11.57
CA ALA A 44 -22.99 11.05 -11.89
C ALA A 44 -22.11 10.99 -13.13
N LYS A 45 -22.44 11.76 -14.19
CA LYS A 45 -21.63 11.80 -15.40
C LYS A 45 -20.22 12.34 -15.11
N ALA A 46 -20.10 13.42 -14.34
CA ALA A 46 -18.79 13.98 -13.96
C ALA A 46 -17.96 13.00 -13.12
N ARG A 47 -18.55 12.44 -12.05
CA ARG A 47 -17.89 11.45 -11.18
C ARG A 47 -17.49 10.19 -11.94
N HIS A 48 -18.31 9.76 -12.89
CA HIS A 48 -18.03 8.59 -13.72
C HIS A 48 -16.80 8.78 -14.61
N PHE A 49 -16.59 9.96 -15.19
CA PHE A 49 -15.36 10.22 -15.95
C PHE A 49 -14.11 10.19 -15.07
N ALA A 50 -14.17 10.82 -13.90
CA ALA A 50 -13.07 10.78 -12.94
C ALA A 50 -12.76 9.35 -12.48
N GLU A 51 -13.81 8.57 -12.17
CA GLU A 51 -13.65 7.19 -11.70
C GLU A 51 -13.13 6.26 -12.81
N ILE A 52 -13.55 6.45 -14.06
CA ILE A 52 -12.99 5.71 -15.21
C ILE A 52 -11.49 5.98 -15.34
N TYR A 53 -11.06 7.23 -15.21
CA TYR A 53 -9.65 7.57 -15.32
C TYR A 53 -8.83 6.85 -14.24
N LYS A 54 -9.27 6.89 -12.99
CA LYS A 54 -8.63 6.16 -11.88
C LYS A 54 -8.58 4.65 -12.13
N LEU A 55 -9.68 4.08 -12.66
CA LEU A 55 -9.78 2.66 -12.98
C LEU A 55 -8.79 2.27 -14.09
N GLU A 56 -8.71 3.06 -15.17
CA GLU A 56 -7.75 2.83 -16.25
C GLU A 56 -6.31 2.93 -15.77
N GLU A 57 -5.99 3.93 -14.92
CA GLU A 57 -4.66 4.10 -14.34
C GLU A 57 -4.29 2.89 -13.47
N ARG A 58 -5.22 2.41 -12.63
CA ARG A 58 -5.02 1.18 -11.84
C ARG A 58 -4.73 -0.01 -12.73
N TRP A 59 -5.52 -0.24 -13.78
CA TRP A 59 -5.30 -1.33 -14.71
C TRP A 59 -3.99 -1.18 -15.50
N ALA A 60 -3.61 0.03 -15.90
CA ALA A 60 -2.33 0.30 -16.53
C ALA A 60 -1.16 -0.02 -15.59
N ASN A 61 -1.28 0.29 -14.30
CA ASN A 61 -0.28 -0.06 -13.29
C ASN A 61 -0.20 -1.58 -13.07
N LEU A 62 -1.34 -2.28 -13.01
CA LEU A 62 -1.35 -3.74 -12.90
C LEU A 62 -0.68 -4.41 -14.10
N ARG A 63 -0.87 -3.89 -15.32
CA ARG A 63 -0.19 -4.39 -16.53
C ARG A 63 1.32 -4.20 -16.48
N LYS A 64 1.81 -3.13 -15.87
CA LYS A 64 3.25 -2.90 -15.67
C LYS A 64 3.86 -3.86 -14.64
N GLY A 65 3.03 -4.54 -13.85
CA GLY A 65 3.47 -5.47 -12.81
C GLY A 65 4.16 -4.76 -11.64
N GLN A 66 4.78 -5.57 -10.77
CA GLN A 66 5.61 -5.06 -9.68
C GLN A 66 6.89 -4.46 -10.27
N GLN A 67 7.06 -3.15 -10.12
CA GLN A 67 8.29 -2.48 -10.53
C GLN A 67 9.24 -2.31 -9.34
N PRO A 68 10.55 -2.60 -9.51
CA PRO A 68 11.52 -2.31 -8.47
C PRO A 68 11.58 -0.81 -8.25
N LEU A 69 11.54 -0.39 -6.99
CA LEU A 69 11.73 1.00 -6.62
C LEU A 69 13.21 1.39 -6.77
N THR A 70 13.45 2.56 -7.33
CA THR A 70 14.79 3.16 -7.33
C THR A 70 15.20 3.55 -5.90
N GLY A 71 16.51 3.63 -5.62
CA GLY A 71 17.01 4.07 -4.32
C GLY A 71 16.48 5.45 -3.89
N LYS A 72 16.31 6.37 -4.85
CA LYS A 72 15.72 7.69 -4.62
C LYS A 72 14.25 7.60 -4.17
N GLN A 73 13.46 6.73 -4.80
CA GLN A 73 12.06 6.52 -4.42
C GLN A 73 11.93 5.87 -3.04
N VAL A 74 12.80 4.90 -2.73
CA VAL A 74 12.86 4.28 -1.40
C VAL A 74 13.17 5.33 -0.32
N GLN A 75 14.17 6.18 -0.56
CA GLN A 75 14.51 7.27 0.38
C GLN A 75 13.37 8.28 0.54
N ALA A 76 12.70 8.65 -0.56
CA ALA A 76 11.56 9.56 -0.50
C ALA A 76 10.41 8.98 0.35
N LEU A 77 10.08 7.70 0.15
CA LEU A 77 9.08 7.00 0.97
C LEU A 77 9.48 6.93 2.45
N ALA A 78 10.75 6.63 2.74
CA ALA A 78 11.25 6.63 4.11
C ALA A 78 11.11 8.02 4.77
N GLY A 79 11.37 9.09 4.02
CA GLY A 79 11.17 10.47 4.48
C GLY A 79 9.71 10.82 4.77
N ASP A 80 8.78 10.35 3.95
CA ASP A 80 7.34 10.53 4.20
C ASP A 80 6.89 9.80 5.47
N ILE A 81 7.29 8.55 5.63
CA ILE A 81 6.97 7.74 6.83
C ILE A 81 7.56 8.40 8.08
N TYR A 82 8.81 8.89 7.99
CA TYR A 82 9.44 9.63 9.08
C TYR A 82 8.64 10.87 9.48
N ARG A 83 8.24 11.70 8.51
CA ARG A 83 7.43 12.90 8.78
C ARG A 83 6.10 12.57 9.43
N ALA A 84 5.40 11.55 8.93
CA ALA A 84 4.13 11.10 9.50
C ALA A 84 4.30 10.67 10.97
N LYS A 85 5.34 9.89 11.26
CA LYS A 85 5.63 9.40 12.61
C LYS A 85 6.01 10.53 13.58
N VAL A 86 6.80 11.50 13.12
CA VAL A 86 7.16 12.68 13.92
C VAL A 86 5.92 13.52 14.21
N ALA A 87 5.04 13.72 13.22
CA ALA A 87 3.81 14.47 13.41
C ALA A 87 2.86 13.79 14.43
N GLU A 88 2.77 12.47 14.41
CA GLU A 88 1.97 11.69 15.37
C GLU A 88 2.39 11.90 16.83
N HIS A 89 3.68 12.17 17.07
CA HIS A 89 4.27 12.32 18.41
C HIS A 89 4.73 13.76 18.69
N ALA A 90 4.23 14.74 17.93
CA ALA A 90 4.71 16.12 18.01
C ALA A 90 4.32 16.81 19.33
N ASP A 91 3.06 16.65 19.76
CA ASP A 91 2.54 17.27 20.98
C ASP A 91 2.73 16.40 22.23
N ASP A 92 2.61 15.07 22.06
CA ASP A 92 2.86 14.10 23.12
C ASP A 92 3.79 12.99 22.62
N PRO A 93 5.00 12.84 23.19
CA PRO A 93 5.90 11.76 22.81
C PRO A 93 5.38 10.39 23.25
N GLY A 94 4.35 10.29 24.08
CA GLY A 94 3.85 9.04 24.62
C GLY A 94 4.78 8.41 25.67
N SER A 95 4.50 7.15 26.01
CA SER A 95 5.21 6.46 27.11
C SER A 95 6.69 6.19 26.80
N PRO A 96 7.62 6.52 27.72
CA PRO A 96 9.03 6.15 27.62
C PRO A 96 9.28 4.64 27.47
N GLU A 97 8.37 3.79 27.96
CA GLU A 97 8.47 2.34 27.84
C GLU A 97 8.38 1.87 26.39
N THR A 98 7.50 2.51 25.61
CA THR A 98 7.34 2.27 24.17
C THR A 98 8.65 2.54 23.45
N TRP A 99 9.27 3.69 23.72
CA TRP A 99 10.57 4.07 23.14
C TRP A 99 11.70 3.13 23.56
N ARG A 100 11.74 2.71 24.84
CA ARG A 100 12.72 1.72 25.33
C ARG A 100 12.60 0.39 24.59
N ARG A 101 11.37 -0.10 24.37
CA ARG A 101 11.12 -1.33 23.60
C ARG A 101 11.58 -1.19 22.14
N LEU A 102 11.27 -0.07 21.50
CA LEU A 102 11.70 0.22 20.12
C LEU A 102 13.22 0.30 20.00
N ALA A 103 13.90 0.96 20.94
CA ALA A 103 15.35 1.09 20.97
C ALA A 103 16.06 -0.26 21.25
N ALA A 104 15.45 -1.14 22.05
CA ALA A 104 15.96 -2.50 22.25
C ALA A 104 15.89 -3.33 20.96
N ALA A 105 14.79 -3.23 20.21
CA ALA A 105 14.65 -3.87 18.90
C ALA A 105 15.68 -3.35 17.88
N ASP A 106 15.98 -2.04 17.90
CA ASP A 106 17.03 -1.45 17.05
C ASP A 106 18.42 -1.97 17.36
N ARG A 107 18.77 -2.04 18.65
CA ARG A 107 20.05 -2.61 19.08
C ARG A 107 20.16 -4.07 18.65
N ARG A 108 19.09 -4.86 18.80
CA ARG A 108 19.04 -6.25 18.31
C ARG A 108 19.23 -6.31 16.79
N LEU A 109 18.59 -5.43 16.03
CA LEU A 109 18.75 -5.40 14.57
C LEU A 109 20.19 -5.03 14.16
N GLN A 110 20.82 -4.08 14.84
CA GLN A 110 22.21 -3.69 14.60
C GLN A 110 23.17 -4.85 14.90
N ASP A 111 22.98 -5.55 16.01
CA ASP A 111 23.75 -6.75 16.37
C ASP A 111 23.53 -7.90 15.38
N LEU A 112 22.29 -8.14 14.94
CA LEU A 112 22.04 -9.11 13.88
C LEU A 112 22.73 -8.72 12.58
N LYS A 113 22.67 -7.45 12.17
CA LYS A 113 23.33 -6.93 10.96
C LYS A 113 24.86 -7.07 11.03
N SER A 114 25.48 -6.79 12.17
CA SER A 114 26.93 -6.94 12.33
C SER A 114 27.36 -8.40 12.21
N ARG A 115 26.64 -9.34 12.85
CA ARG A 115 26.85 -10.79 12.74
C ARG A 115 26.65 -11.32 11.33
N THR A 116 25.73 -10.70 10.59
CA THR A 116 25.34 -11.14 9.25
C THR A 116 26.11 -10.47 8.11
N SER A 117 27.02 -9.54 8.41
CA SER A 117 27.83 -8.80 7.42
C SER A 117 28.90 -9.64 6.69
N GLY A 118 29.13 -10.89 7.09
CA GLY A 118 30.02 -11.83 6.40
C GLY A 118 29.38 -12.56 5.20
N LYS A 119 30.18 -13.33 4.45
CA LYS A 119 29.70 -14.16 3.33
C LYS A 119 28.56 -15.08 3.82
N PRO A 120 27.41 -15.16 3.12
CA PRO A 120 26.31 -16.01 3.56
C PRO A 120 26.74 -17.49 3.55
N SER A 121 26.55 -18.19 4.66
CA SER A 121 26.77 -19.64 4.72
C SER A 121 25.65 -20.37 3.97
N ALA A 122 25.92 -21.57 3.46
CA ALA A 122 24.93 -22.38 2.73
C ALA A 122 23.65 -22.63 3.54
N LEU A 123 23.78 -22.84 4.86
CA LEU A 123 22.65 -22.97 5.80
C LEU A 123 21.76 -21.72 5.83
N ARG A 124 22.36 -20.54 5.71
CA ARG A 124 21.66 -19.25 5.73
C ARG A 124 20.88 -18.97 4.44
N MET A 125 21.26 -19.59 3.32
CA MET A 125 20.48 -19.54 2.08
C MET A 125 19.29 -20.51 2.10
N ALA A 126 19.42 -21.63 2.83
CA ALA A 126 18.38 -22.67 2.92
C ALA A 126 17.23 -22.34 3.89
N THR A 127 17.48 -21.57 4.95
CA THR A 127 16.45 -21.22 5.96
C THR A 127 15.59 -20.01 5.59
N GLY A 128 15.79 -19.42 4.42
CA GLY A 128 15.19 -18.14 4.07
C GLY A 128 15.81 -16.98 4.86
N TRP A 129 15.48 -15.77 4.41
CA TRP A 129 16.05 -14.53 4.92
C TRP A 129 15.97 -14.45 6.45
N SER A 130 17.18 -14.37 7.01
CA SER A 130 17.55 -14.42 8.42
C SER A 130 16.79 -13.40 9.27
N GLU A 131 16.42 -13.80 10.48
CA GLU A 131 15.99 -13.05 11.68
C GLU A 131 15.91 -11.50 11.61
N ALA A 132 16.91 -10.82 11.02
CA ALA A 132 16.85 -9.41 10.69
C ALA A 132 15.62 -8.99 9.88
N GLU A 133 15.17 -9.78 8.89
CA GLU A 133 13.92 -9.49 8.16
C GLU A 133 12.69 -9.62 9.04
N ALA A 134 12.63 -10.65 9.89
CA ALA A 134 11.56 -10.81 10.86
C ALA A 134 11.51 -9.63 11.84
N VAL A 135 12.67 -9.14 12.29
CA VAL A 135 12.77 -7.95 13.15
C VAL A 135 12.34 -6.69 12.43
N ILE A 136 12.73 -6.50 11.16
CA ILE A 136 12.30 -5.35 10.34
C ILE A 136 10.78 -5.38 10.13
N ARG A 137 10.22 -6.53 9.74
CA ARG A 137 8.79 -6.71 9.50
C ARG A 137 7.98 -6.51 10.78
N ALA A 138 8.42 -7.07 11.91
CA ALA A 138 7.75 -6.89 13.19
C ALA A 138 7.79 -5.44 13.68
N ARG A 139 8.84 -4.68 13.33
CA ARG A 139 9.01 -3.28 13.79
C ARG A 139 8.31 -2.26 12.90
N HIS A 140 8.44 -2.41 11.59
CA HIS A 140 8.03 -1.41 10.61
C HIS A 140 6.98 -1.92 9.64
N GLY A 141 6.81 -3.22 9.47
CA GLY A 141 5.96 -3.82 8.43
C GLY A 141 4.52 -3.30 8.49
N GLU A 142 3.86 -3.47 9.63
CA GLU A 142 2.46 -3.05 9.79
C GLU A 142 2.27 -1.53 9.62
N ALA A 143 3.19 -0.73 10.18
CA ALA A 143 3.13 0.73 10.06
C ALA A 143 3.38 1.22 8.63
N VAL A 144 4.32 0.59 7.92
CA VAL A 144 4.60 0.89 6.51
C VAL A 144 3.43 0.47 5.64
N ASP A 145 2.86 -0.72 5.86
CA ASP A 145 1.70 -1.20 5.13
C ASP A 145 0.48 -0.28 5.33
N ALA A 146 0.22 0.14 6.57
CA ALA A 146 -0.84 1.11 6.88
C ALA A 146 -0.60 2.48 6.22
N PHE A 147 0.64 2.98 6.26
CA PHE A 147 1.02 4.22 5.61
C PHE A 147 0.83 4.16 4.09
N LEU A 148 1.28 3.07 3.45
CA LEU A 148 1.15 2.88 2.01
C LEU A 148 -0.31 2.72 1.59
N ALA A 149 -1.13 2.01 2.37
CA ALA A 149 -2.57 1.90 2.14
C ALA A 149 -3.24 3.28 2.13
N ASN A 150 -2.94 4.12 3.14
CA ASN A 150 -3.50 5.47 3.24
C ASN A 150 -2.98 6.44 2.18
N LYS A 151 -1.75 6.26 1.71
CA LYS A 151 -1.17 7.08 0.63
C LYS A 151 -1.75 6.74 -0.75
N SER A 152 -2.28 5.52 -0.91
CA SER A 152 -2.87 5.02 -2.16
C SER A 152 -4.40 5.24 -2.28
N ALA A 153 -5.04 5.70 -1.21
CA ALA A 153 -6.48 6.02 -1.14
C ALA A 153 -6.76 7.46 -1.56
#